data_AF-A0A2E6AWS9-F1
#
_entry.id   AF-A0A2E6AWS9-F1
#
_cell.length_a   1.000
_cell.length_b   1.000
_cell.length_c   1.000
_cell.angle_alpha   90.00
_cell.angle_beta   90.00
_cell.angle_gamma   90.00
#
_symmetry.space_group_name_H-M   'P 1'
#
loop_
_entity.id
_entity.type
_entity.pdbx_description
1 polymer ?
#
loop_
_entity_poly.entity_id
_entity_poly.type
_entity_poly.pdbx_seq_one_letter_code
_entity_poly.pdbx_strand_id
1 'polypeptide(L)' 'MKKNLPFKICLTCDKPFNWRKKWVRDWDNVLYCSQRCRSNKIFNKKIA' A
#
# COMPACT_ATOMS: atom_id res chain seq x y z
N MET A 1 -25.26 5.53 5.65
CA MET A 1 -24.14 4.83 6.31
C MET A 1 -22.87 5.01 5.49
N LYS A 2 -21.82 5.60 6.06
CA LYS A 2 -20.55 5.89 5.35
C LYS A 2 -19.85 4.55 5.07
N LYS A 3 -19.64 4.23 3.80
CA LYS A 3 -18.93 3.02 3.37
C LYS A 3 -17.49 3.12 3.90
N ASN A 4 -17.17 2.35 4.93
CA ASN A 4 -15.80 2.20 5.40
C ASN A 4 -15.00 1.55 4.28
N LEU A 5 -14.24 2.36 3.54
CA LEU A 5 -13.38 1.81 2.50
C LEU A 5 -12.30 0.96 3.17
N PRO A 6 -11.99 -0.23 2.62
CA PRO A 6 -10.92 -1.05 3.16
C PRO A 6 -9.60 -0.27 3.05
N PHE A 7 -8.84 -0.29 4.14
CA PHE A 7 -7.46 0.21 4.16
C PHE A 7 -6.51 -0.97 4.36
N LYS A 8 -5.32 -0.86 3.78
CA LYS A 8 -4.22 -1.83 3.94
C LYS A 8 -2.97 -1.09 4.41
N ILE A 9 -2.05 -1.81 5.02
CA ILE A 9 -0.74 -1.28 5.43
C ILE A 9 0.27 -1.55 4.31
N CYS A 10 1.06 -0.54 3.95
CA CYS A 10 2.11 -0.71 2.95
C CYS A 10 3.32 -1.41 3.56
N LEU A 11 3.73 -2.55 3.02
CA LEU A 11 4.87 -3.34 3.53
C LEU A 11 6.24 -2.63 3.40
N THR A 12 6.33 -1.52 2.66
CA THR A 12 7.60 -0.80 2.45
C THR A 12 7.75 0.41 3.36
N CYS A 13 6.65 1.09 3.69
CA CYS A 13 6.69 2.35 4.44
C CYS A 13 5.83 2.33 5.70
N ASP A 14 5.16 1.21 5.98
CA ASP A 14 4.26 0.98 7.11
C ASP A 14 3.12 2.00 7.23
N LYS A 15 2.84 2.74 6.15
CA LYS A 15 1.76 3.72 6.12
C LYS A 15 0.44 3.04 5.73
N PRO A 16 -0.66 3.33 6.45
CA PRO A 16 -1.99 2.91 6.02
C PRO A 16 -2.35 3.64 4.72
N PHE A 17 -2.97 2.91 3.79
CA PHE A 17 -3.46 3.48 2.55
C PHE A 17 -4.86 2.92 2.24
N ASN A 18 -5.74 3.80 1.77
CA ASN A 18 -7.11 3.43 1.42
C ASN A 18 -7.20 2.81 0.03
N TRP A 19 -8.24 2.00 -0.17
CA TRP A 19 -8.65 1.50 -1.46
C TRP A 19 -8.76 2.62 -2.52
N ARG A 20 -8.33 2.32 -3.75
CA ARG A 20 -8.41 3.22 -4.90
C ARG A 20 -9.10 2.49 -6.05
N LYS A 21 -9.85 3.23 -6.88
CA LYS A 21 -10.54 2.67 -8.07
C LYS A 21 -9.62 1.90 -9.03
N LYS A 22 -8.34 2.28 -9.12
CA LYS A 22 -7.34 1.57 -9.94
C LYS A 22 -7.03 0.13 -9.47
N TRP A 23 -7.46 -0.24 -8.27
CA TRP A 23 -7.20 -1.54 -7.64
C TRP A 23 -8.44 -2.41 -7.57
N VAL A 24 -9.55 -2.06 -8.25
CA VAL A 24 -10.79 -2.85 -8.25
C VAL A 24 -10.53 -4.33 -8.59
N ARG A 25 -9.62 -4.62 -9.53
CA ARG A 25 -9.37 -5.98 -10.02
C ARG A 25 -8.37 -6.77 -9.19
N ASP A 26 -7.42 -6.10 -8.53
CA ASP A 26 -6.25 -6.72 -7.93
C ASP A 26 -6.05 -6.35 -6.46
N TRP A 27 -7.07 -5.78 -5.80
CA TRP A 27 -6.97 -5.25 -4.44
C TRP A 27 -6.39 -6.26 -3.44
N ASP A 28 -6.75 -7.55 -3.56
CA ASP A 28 -6.21 -8.61 -2.73
C ASP A 28 -4.69 -8.76 -2.86
N ASN A 29 -4.15 -8.56 -4.07
CA ASN A 29 -2.72 -8.61 -4.39
C ASN A 29 -1.98 -7.28 -4.11
N VAL A 30 -2.68 -6.19 -3.80
CA VAL A 30 -2.07 -4.89 -3.53
C VAL A 30 -1.52 -4.83 -2.10
N LEU A 31 -0.19 -4.89 -1.99
CA LEU A 31 0.57 -4.82 -0.72
C LEU A 31 1.26 -3.47 -0.50
N TYR A 32 1.26 -2.59 -1.50
CA TYR A 32 2.06 -1.36 -1.51
C TYR A 32 1.21 -0.14 -1.89
N CYS A 33 1.41 0.98 -1.20
CA CYS A 33 0.63 2.21 -1.43
C CYS A 33 0.92 2.89 -2.79
N SER A 34 2.09 2.62 -3.38
CA SER A 34 2.57 3.24 -4.61
C SER A 34 3.50 2.32 -5.39
N GLN A 35 3.65 2.59 -6.70
CA GLN A 35 4.62 1.88 -7.53
C GLN A 35 6.05 2.10 -7.03
N ARG A 36 6.35 3.29 -6.50
CA ARG A 36 7.62 3.56 -5.82
C ARG A 36 7.88 2.58 -4.67
N CYS A 37 6.90 2.33 -3.80
CA CYS A 37 7.04 1.35 -2.72
C CYS A 37 7.18 -0.08 -3.26
N ARG A 38 6.42 -0.44 -4.31
CA ARG A 38 6.53 -1.74 -4.98
C ARG A 38 7.94 -1.97 -5.56
N SER A 39 8.52 -0.97 -6.22
CA SER A 39 9.88 -1.04 -6.77
C SER A 39 10.95 -0.93 -5.70
N ASN A 40 10.68 -0.20 -4.62
CA ASN A 40 11.57 -0.08 -3.45
C ASN A 40 11.40 -1.25 -2.48
N LYS A 41 11.28 -2.47 -3.03
CA LYS A 41 10.88 -3.68 -2.29
C LYS A 41 11.82 -4.00 -1.13
N ILE A 42 13.06 -3.51 -1.17
CA ILE A 42 14.06 -3.66 -0.11
C ILE A 42 15.03 -2.47 -0.19
N PHE A 43 14.80 -1.43 0.59
CA PHE A 43 15.91 -0.68 1.17
C PHE A 43 15.39 0.02 2.43
N ASN A 44 15.31 -0.76 3.51
CA ASN A 44 15.40 -0.20 4.86
C ASN A 44 16.78 0.47 4.95
N LYS A 45 16.87 1.72 4.47
CA LYS A 45 17.92 2.66 4.81
C LYS A 45 17.64 3.18 6.23
N LYS A 46 17.50 2.26 7.18
CA LYS A 46 17.56 2.55 8.60
C LYS A 46 18.91 2.05 9.10
N ILE A 47 19.97 2.72 8.65
CA ILE A 47 21.17 2.94 9.45
C ILE A 47 21.63 4.35 9.06
N ALA A 48 21.14 5.32 9.82
CA ALA A 48 21.93 6.50 10.17
C ALA A 48 22.43 6.24 11.59
#